data_AF-A0AAP9GFZ9-F1
#
_entry.id   AF-A0AAP9GFZ9-F1
#
_cell.length_a   1.000
_cell.length_b   1.000
_cell.length_c   1.000
_cell.angle_alpha   90.00
_cell.angle_beta   90.00
_cell.angle_gamma   90.00
#
_symmetry.space_group_name_H-M   'P 1'
#
loop_
_entity.id
_entity.type
_entity.pdbx_description
1 polymer ?
#
loop_
_entity_poly.entity_id
_entity_poly.type
_entity_poly.pdbx_seq_one_letter_code
_entity_poly.pdbx_strand_id
1 'polypeptide(L)'
;MFNKQLRSYKPIWFKVWELVSRAAWGKRGERALMGIDTRLLITIDTLREILTEIDPTKAALTCNDWMIGGNRQYSCLRLPSDQYYSEFSAHSRGQGIDLISRHYTADELREIIIKNRDRFPYLTRLEIEVSWVHLDVFNLPEDAPEGAIMLFTPSGEVSYI
;
A
#
# COMPACT_ATOMS: atom_id res chain seq x y z
N MET A 1 -4.75 16.86 -18.43
CA MET A 1 -3.32 17.22 -18.40
C MET A 1 -2.54 15.96 -18.05
N PHE A 2 -1.42 15.65 -18.71
CA PHE A 2 -0.65 14.43 -18.43
C PHE A 2 0.04 14.51 -17.06
N ASN A 3 -0.22 13.55 -16.15
CA ASN A 3 0.53 13.48 -14.88
C ASN A 3 1.92 12.90 -15.12
N LYS A 4 2.95 13.76 -15.08
CA LYS A 4 4.36 13.37 -15.26
C LYS A 4 4.87 12.42 -14.19
N GLN A 5 4.30 12.43 -12.99
CA GLN A 5 4.69 11.53 -11.90
C GLN A 5 4.51 10.07 -12.29
N LEU A 6 3.47 9.74 -13.07
CA LEU A 6 3.19 8.38 -13.52
C LEU A 6 4.25 7.78 -14.46
N ARG A 7 5.19 8.59 -14.97
CA ARG A 7 6.32 8.08 -15.76
C ARG A 7 7.38 7.42 -14.88
N SER A 8 7.62 7.98 -13.70
CA SER A 8 8.59 7.50 -12.72
C SER A 8 8.39 8.28 -11.43
N TYR A 9 8.30 7.57 -10.32
CA TYR A 9 8.18 8.16 -9.00
C TYR A 9 9.12 7.47 -8.02
N LYS A 10 9.73 8.26 -7.15
CA LYS A 10 10.57 7.77 -6.06
C LYS A 10 9.85 8.10 -4.75
N PRO A 11 9.55 7.11 -3.89
CA PRO A 11 8.88 7.38 -2.63
C PRO A 11 9.73 8.28 -1.75
N ILE A 12 9.07 9.20 -1.05
CA ILE A 12 9.67 10.19 -0.17
C ILE A 12 9.93 9.56 1.20
N TRP A 13 8.95 8.81 1.71
CA TRP A 13 8.93 8.35 3.10
C TRP A 13 9.40 6.92 3.30
N PHE A 14 9.53 6.14 2.23
CA PHE A 14 9.91 4.73 2.27
C PHE A 14 11.21 4.48 1.48
N LYS A 15 12.08 3.64 2.03
CA LYS A 15 13.19 3.03 1.30
C LYS A 15 12.70 1.82 0.51
N VAL A 16 13.39 1.48 -0.57
CA VAL A 16 13.00 0.35 -1.44
C VAL A 16 12.98 -0.96 -0.66
N TRP A 17 13.91 -1.18 0.26
CA TRP A 17 13.95 -2.40 1.08
C TRP A 17 12.73 -2.55 2.01
N GLU A 18 12.08 -1.45 2.39
CA GLU A 18 10.83 -1.50 3.18
C GLU A 18 9.66 -2.01 2.33
N LEU A 19 9.75 -1.87 1.01
CA LEU A 19 8.67 -2.16 0.07
C LEU A 19 8.81 -3.52 -0.64
N VAL A 20 9.83 -4.31 -0.28
CA VAL A 20 10.08 -5.60 -0.94
C VAL A 20 10.54 -6.67 0.06
N SER A 21 10.31 -7.93 -0.29
CA SER A 21 10.81 -9.07 0.50
C SER A 21 12.33 -9.20 0.44
N ARG A 22 12.92 -9.97 1.37
CA ARG A 22 14.35 -10.33 1.35
C ARG A 22 14.75 -10.93 0.00
N ALA A 23 13.89 -11.77 -0.58
CA ALA A 23 14.14 -12.42 -1.86
C ALA A 23 14.16 -11.42 -3.03
N ALA A 24 13.21 -10.48 -3.08
CA ALA A 24 13.19 -9.42 -4.08
C ALA A 24 14.38 -8.46 -3.96
N TRP A 25 14.72 -8.06 -2.73
CA TRP A 25 15.91 -7.26 -2.46
C TRP A 25 17.19 -7.98 -2.91
N GLY A 26 17.37 -9.25 -2.56
CA GLY A 26 18.54 -10.02 -2.96
C GLY A 26 18.71 -10.13 -4.49
N LYS A 27 17.62 -10.12 -5.25
CA LYS A 27 17.65 -10.20 -6.72
C LYS A 27 17.91 -8.86 -7.41
N ARG A 28 17.44 -7.73 -6.84
CA ARG A 28 17.38 -6.45 -7.56
C ARG A 28 17.89 -5.23 -6.77
N GLY A 29 18.05 -5.34 -5.45
CA GLY A 29 18.37 -4.20 -4.57
C GLY A 29 17.41 -3.04 -4.80
N GLU A 30 17.96 -1.83 -4.91
CA GLU A 30 17.20 -0.60 -5.23
C GLU A 30 16.39 -0.71 -6.53
N ARG A 31 16.82 -1.53 -7.49
CA ARG A 31 16.09 -1.72 -8.77
C ARG A 31 14.79 -2.50 -8.58
N ALA A 32 14.54 -3.08 -7.41
CA ALA A 32 13.27 -3.75 -7.11
C ALA A 32 12.09 -2.77 -7.17
N LEU A 33 12.33 -1.47 -6.97
CA LEU A 33 11.32 -0.41 -7.13
C LEU A 33 10.65 -0.42 -8.51
N MET A 34 11.35 -0.88 -9.56
CA MET A 34 10.80 -0.98 -10.92
C MET A 34 9.60 -1.95 -11.01
N GLY A 35 9.45 -2.85 -10.03
CA GLY A 35 8.34 -3.78 -9.96
C GLY A 35 7.15 -3.28 -9.15
N ILE A 36 7.19 -2.02 -8.67
CA ILE A 36 6.13 -1.42 -7.85
C ILE A 36 5.42 -0.34 -8.67
N ASP A 37 4.10 -0.37 -8.64
CA ASP A 37 3.25 0.58 -9.36
C ASP A 37 3.44 1.99 -8.79
N THR A 38 3.71 2.94 -9.67
CA THR A 38 3.89 4.36 -9.29
C THR A 38 2.65 4.92 -8.59
N ARG A 39 1.46 4.46 -8.96
CA ARG A 39 0.21 4.86 -8.31
C ARG A 39 0.19 4.47 -6.84
N LEU A 40 0.67 3.26 -6.52
CA LEU A 40 0.78 2.80 -5.14
C LEU A 40 1.78 3.65 -4.35
N LEU A 41 2.94 3.96 -4.94
CA LEU A 41 3.96 4.78 -4.29
C LEU A 41 3.45 6.19 -3.94
N ILE A 42 2.68 6.79 -4.84
CA ILE A 42 2.03 8.09 -4.59
C ILE A 42 1.00 7.94 -3.46
N THR A 43 0.13 6.93 -3.52
CA THR A 43 -0.90 6.67 -2.49
C THR A 43 -0.31 6.54 -1.09
N ILE A 44 0.81 5.81 -0.92
CA ILE A 44 1.43 5.61 0.40
C ILE A 44 2.16 6.86 0.90
N ASP A 45 2.75 7.65 0.01
CA ASP A 45 3.33 8.94 0.40
C ASP A 45 2.24 9.95 0.78
N THR A 46 1.11 9.97 0.08
CA THR A 46 -0.05 10.79 0.46
C THR A 46 -0.57 10.44 1.85
N LEU A 47 -0.69 9.15 2.19
CA LEU A 47 -1.07 8.74 3.55
C LEU A 47 -0.04 9.26 4.57
N ARG A 48 1.25 9.13 4.26
CA ARG A 48 2.33 9.63 5.11
C ARG A 48 2.30 11.15 5.30
N GLU A 49 1.98 11.91 4.26
CA GLU A 49 1.81 13.36 4.31
C GLU A 49 0.63 13.76 5.19
N ILE A 50 -0.54 13.16 4.99
CA ILE A 50 -1.74 13.39 5.83
C ILE A 50 -1.43 13.12 7.31
N LEU A 51 -0.79 11.98 7.62
CA LEU A 51 -0.43 11.67 9.01
C LEU A 51 0.60 12.67 9.58
N THR A 52 1.49 13.18 8.74
CA THR A 52 2.49 14.19 9.14
C THR A 52 1.83 15.54 9.43
N GLU A 53 0.80 15.91 8.68
CA GLU A 53 -0.02 17.10 8.92
C GLU A 53 -0.85 16.97 10.22
N ILE A 54 -1.33 15.77 10.54
CA ILE A 54 -2.07 15.49 11.79
C ILE A 54 -1.13 15.54 12.99
N ASP A 55 -0.05 14.74 12.98
CA ASP A 55 0.96 14.70 14.02
C ASP A 55 2.28 14.09 13.46
N PRO A 56 3.31 14.91 13.22
CA PRO A 56 4.57 14.43 12.63
C PRO A 56 5.29 13.40 13.51
N THR A 57 5.03 13.36 14.82
CA THR A 57 5.64 12.39 15.74
C THR A 57 4.97 11.01 15.67
N LYS A 58 3.76 10.96 15.07
CA LYS A 58 2.95 9.75 14.93
C LYS A 58 2.82 9.23 13.51
N ALA A 59 3.36 9.96 12.53
CA ALA A 59 3.21 9.63 11.12
C ALA A 59 3.92 8.36 10.64
N ALA A 60 4.83 7.80 11.44
CA ALA A 60 5.60 6.60 11.09
C ALA A 60 4.70 5.39 10.74
N LEU A 61 4.89 4.84 9.54
CA LEU A 61 4.26 3.60 9.08
C LEU A 61 5.34 2.56 8.75
N THR A 62 5.08 1.31 9.09
CA THR A 62 5.95 0.18 8.80
C THR A 62 5.29 -0.72 7.75
N CYS A 63 5.98 -0.91 6.62
CA CYS A 63 5.62 -1.93 5.62
C CYS A 63 6.32 -3.25 5.96
N ASN A 64 7.62 -3.32 5.67
CA ASN A 64 8.51 -4.40 6.07
C ASN A 64 9.61 -3.87 7.00
N ASP A 65 10.07 -4.68 7.95
CA ASP A 65 11.09 -4.33 8.95
C ASP A 65 12.24 -5.33 9.03
N TRP A 66 12.27 -6.31 8.12
CA TRP A 66 13.25 -7.40 8.13
C TRP A 66 14.71 -6.96 8.07
N MET A 67 15.00 -5.82 7.44
CA MET A 67 16.38 -5.31 7.32
C MET A 67 16.91 -4.78 8.66
N ILE A 68 16.02 -4.37 9.56
CA ILE A 68 16.36 -3.89 10.90
C ILE A 68 16.10 -4.96 11.98
N GLY A 69 15.96 -6.23 11.58
CA GLY A 69 15.80 -7.36 12.49
C GLY A 69 14.35 -7.69 12.87
N GLY A 70 13.35 -7.04 12.26
CA GLY A 70 11.95 -7.41 12.46
C GLY A 70 11.49 -8.63 11.64
N ASN A 71 10.22 -8.98 11.78
CA ASN A 71 9.63 -10.20 11.21
C ASN A 71 8.78 -9.96 9.95
N ARG A 72 8.45 -8.70 9.62
CA ARG A 72 7.64 -8.35 8.45
C ARG A 72 8.51 -8.32 7.20
N GLN A 73 8.18 -9.17 6.23
CA GLN A 73 8.87 -9.22 4.94
C GLN A 73 8.00 -9.50 3.71
N TYR A 74 6.68 -9.57 3.88
CA TYR A 74 5.74 -9.89 2.81
C TYR A 74 4.62 -8.86 2.72
N SER A 75 4.91 -7.59 2.95
CA SER A 75 3.87 -6.55 3.08
C SER A 75 3.70 -5.66 1.83
N CYS A 76 4.39 -5.92 0.72
CA CYS A 76 4.22 -5.16 -0.53
C CYS A 76 4.50 -6.08 -1.72
N LEU A 77 5.52 -5.84 -2.56
CA LEU A 77 5.82 -6.74 -3.68
C LEU A 77 6.18 -8.14 -3.17
N ARG A 78 5.39 -9.14 -3.55
CA ARG A 78 5.63 -10.57 -3.25
C ARG A 78 6.02 -11.32 -4.51
N LEU A 79 7.11 -12.06 -4.43
CA LEU A 79 7.56 -12.95 -5.51
C LEU A 79 6.91 -14.33 -5.40
N PRO A 80 6.85 -15.13 -6.49
CA PRO A 80 6.34 -16.50 -6.44
C PRO A 80 6.99 -17.42 -5.41
N SER A 81 8.22 -17.11 -4.98
CA SER A 81 8.95 -17.86 -3.94
C SER A 81 8.58 -17.46 -2.51
N ASP A 82 7.80 -16.40 -2.32
CA ASP A 82 7.47 -15.86 -1.00
C ASP A 82 6.28 -16.61 -0.36
N GLN A 83 6.29 -16.76 0.96
CA GLN A 83 5.33 -17.60 1.71
C GLN A 83 3.85 -17.26 1.47
N TYR A 84 3.53 -15.97 1.35
CA TYR A 84 2.16 -15.47 1.19
C TYR A 84 1.88 -14.98 -0.24
N TYR A 85 2.59 -15.54 -1.22
CA TYR A 85 2.30 -15.28 -2.63
C TYR A 85 0.96 -15.89 -3.01
N SER A 86 0.19 -15.14 -3.80
CA SER A 86 -1.01 -15.60 -4.45
C SER A 86 -1.07 -15.01 -5.85
N GLU A 87 -1.36 -15.84 -6.84
CA GLU A 87 -1.52 -15.41 -8.23
C GLU A 87 -2.62 -14.33 -8.31
N PHE A 88 -2.40 -13.34 -9.17
CA PHE A 88 -3.30 -12.22 -9.38
C PHE A 88 -3.59 -11.31 -8.17
N SER A 89 -3.00 -11.56 -7.00
CA SER A 89 -3.11 -10.66 -5.85
C SER A 89 -2.46 -9.30 -6.11
N ALA A 90 -2.89 -8.26 -5.38
CA ALA A 90 -2.30 -6.92 -5.51
C ALA A 90 -0.80 -6.91 -5.19
N HIS A 91 -0.39 -7.68 -4.19
CA HIS A 91 1.02 -7.86 -3.83
C HIS A 91 1.86 -8.51 -4.94
N SER A 92 1.33 -9.51 -5.65
CA SER A 92 2.05 -10.18 -6.75
C SER A 92 2.33 -9.25 -7.93
N ARG A 93 1.53 -8.19 -8.09
CA ARG A 93 1.64 -7.20 -9.17
C ARG A 93 2.36 -5.91 -8.75
N GLY A 94 2.84 -5.83 -7.51
CA GLY A 94 3.43 -4.60 -6.96
C GLY A 94 2.44 -3.45 -6.84
N GLN A 95 1.15 -3.78 -6.65
CA GLN A 95 0.03 -2.84 -6.62
C GLN A 95 -0.67 -2.76 -5.27
N GLY A 96 -0.30 -3.62 -4.31
CA GLY A 96 -0.86 -3.63 -2.95
C GLY A 96 0.21 -3.52 -1.87
N ILE A 97 -0.21 -3.04 -0.70
CA ILE A 97 0.65 -2.86 0.47
C ILE A 97 -0.12 -3.07 1.78
N ASP A 98 0.57 -3.63 2.78
CA ASP A 98 0.09 -3.82 4.14
C ASP A 98 0.93 -2.94 5.08
N LEU A 99 0.34 -1.88 5.62
CA LEU A 99 1.00 -0.96 6.54
C LEU A 99 0.50 -1.17 7.97
N ILE A 100 1.41 -1.02 8.93
CA ILE A 100 1.07 -0.93 10.35
C ILE A 100 1.63 0.36 10.94
N SER A 101 1.00 0.84 12.00
CA SER A 101 1.49 1.94 12.81
C SER A 101 1.67 1.48 14.26
N ARG A 102 2.61 2.09 14.96
CA ARG A 102 2.74 1.95 16.42
C ARG A 102 1.77 2.86 17.20
N HIS A 103 1.16 3.83 16.50
CA HIS A 103 0.38 4.92 17.09
C HIS A 103 -1.08 4.95 16.64
N TYR A 104 -1.39 4.27 15.54
CA TYR A 104 -2.73 4.16 14.98
C TYR A 104 -3.07 2.69 14.79
N THR A 105 -4.29 2.32 15.14
CA THR A 105 -4.91 1.06 14.76
C THR A 105 -5.20 1.05 13.25
N ALA A 106 -5.45 -0.14 12.70
CA ALA A 106 -5.81 -0.26 11.29
C ALA A 106 -7.12 0.48 10.97
N ASP A 107 -8.10 0.45 11.87
CA ASP A 107 -9.39 1.13 11.68
C ASP A 107 -9.24 2.65 11.73
N GLU A 108 -8.44 3.19 12.66
CA GLU A 108 -8.13 4.63 12.66
C GLU A 108 -7.44 5.08 11.36
N LEU A 109 -6.51 4.27 10.82
CA LEU A 109 -5.89 4.58 9.53
C LEU A 109 -6.90 4.55 8.38
N ARG A 110 -7.83 3.59 8.36
CA ARG A 110 -8.92 3.54 7.37
C ARG A 110 -9.82 4.75 7.49
N GLU A 111 -10.24 5.14 8.69
CA GLU A 111 -11.06 6.33 8.91
C GLU A 111 -10.36 7.61 8.41
N ILE A 112 -9.06 7.75 8.67
CA ILE A 112 -8.25 8.85 8.15
C ILE A 112 -8.24 8.85 6.62
N ILE A 113 -8.05 7.68 5.98
CA ILE A 113 -8.08 7.55 4.52
C ILE A 113 -9.45 7.97 3.98
N ILE A 114 -10.53 7.45 4.54
CA ILE A 114 -11.91 7.71 4.10
C ILE A 114 -12.25 9.20 4.22
N LYS A 115 -11.88 9.83 5.34
CA LYS A 115 -12.10 11.26 5.58
C LYS A 115 -11.33 12.17 4.60
N ASN A 116 -10.25 11.66 4.02
CA ASN A 116 -9.37 12.38 3.09
C ASN A 116 -9.36 11.73 1.68
N ARG A 117 -10.42 11.00 1.30
CA ARG A 117 -10.46 10.19 0.06
C ARG A 117 -10.16 11.00 -1.21
N ASP A 118 -10.50 12.28 -1.20
CA ASP A 118 -10.26 13.25 -2.28
C ASP A 118 -8.76 13.48 -2.55
N ARG A 119 -7.91 13.23 -1.55
CA ARG A 119 -6.45 13.32 -1.69
C ARG A 119 -5.82 12.08 -2.30
N PHE A 120 -6.55 10.98 -2.45
CA PHE A 120 -6.03 9.69 -2.94
C PHE A 120 -6.51 9.39 -4.37
N PRO A 121 -5.96 10.05 -5.41
CA PRO A 121 -6.46 9.93 -6.79
C PRO A 121 -6.29 8.53 -7.40
N TYR A 122 -5.53 7.65 -6.75
CA TYR A 122 -5.21 6.32 -7.27
C TYR A 122 -5.59 5.17 -6.35
N LEU A 123 -6.03 5.46 -5.12
CA LEU A 123 -6.50 4.41 -4.22
C LEU A 123 -7.82 3.85 -4.74
N THR A 124 -7.91 2.54 -4.84
CA THR A 124 -9.11 1.87 -5.38
C THR A 124 -9.72 0.91 -4.39
N ARG A 125 -8.91 0.18 -3.61
CA ARG A 125 -9.43 -0.83 -2.69
C ARG A 125 -8.78 -0.73 -1.32
N LEU A 126 -9.58 -1.02 -0.29
CA LEU A 126 -9.18 -1.02 1.11
C LEU A 126 -9.74 -2.27 1.78
N GLU A 127 -8.86 -3.13 2.32
CA GLU A 127 -9.31 -4.30 3.07
C GLU A 127 -9.76 -3.85 4.46
N ILE A 128 -10.91 -4.34 4.92
CA ILE A 128 -11.48 -4.12 6.26
C ILE A 128 -11.40 -5.40 7.09
N GLU A 129 -11.63 -5.31 8.39
CA GLU A 129 -11.62 -6.46 9.32
C GLU A 129 -10.25 -7.19 9.43
N VAL A 130 -9.16 -6.48 9.13
CA VAL A 130 -7.78 -6.95 9.35
C VAL A 130 -6.99 -5.95 10.19
N SER A 131 -5.98 -6.44 10.91
CA SER A 131 -5.20 -5.67 11.90
C SER A 131 -4.07 -4.81 11.31
N TRP A 132 -3.93 -4.79 9.99
CA TRP A 132 -3.08 -3.87 9.22
C TRP A 132 -3.96 -3.08 8.26
N VAL A 133 -3.48 -1.95 7.73
CA VAL A 133 -4.17 -1.29 6.61
C VAL A 133 -3.63 -1.87 5.31
N HIS A 134 -4.44 -2.71 4.68
CA HIS A 134 -4.19 -3.15 3.31
C HIS A 134 -4.88 -2.19 2.34
N LEU A 135 -4.11 -1.67 1.40
CA LEU A 135 -4.60 -0.81 0.33
C LEU A 135 -3.95 -1.16 -1.00
N ASP A 136 -4.65 -0.90 -2.10
CA ASP A 136 -4.13 -1.13 -3.43
C ASP A 136 -4.70 -0.19 -4.50
N VAL A 137 -4.12 -0.30 -5.70
CA VAL A 137 -4.41 0.53 -6.88
C VAL A 137 -4.90 -0.31 -8.08
N PHE A 138 -5.56 -1.43 -7.80
CA PHE A 138 -6.19 -2.25 -8.84
C PHE A 138 -7.27 -1.50 -9.60
N ASN A 139 -7.58 -1.97 -10.80
CA ASN A 139 -8.86 -1.57 -11.39
C ASN A 139 -10.00 -2.20 -10.56
N LEU A 140 -11.10 -1.47 -10.43
CA LEU A 140 -12.32 -2.01 -9.88
C LEU A 140 -13.06 -2.89 -10.91
N PRO A 141 -13.99 -3.76 -10.46
CA PRO A 141 -14.93 -4.45 -11.33
C PRO A 141 -15.68 -3.49 -12.26
N GLU A 142 -16.13 -3.98 -13.41
CA GLU A 142 -16.82 -3.17 -14.43
C GLU A 142 -18.11 -2.52 -13.91
N ASP A 143 -18.77 -3.15 -12.95
CA ASP A 143 -20.00 -2.70 -12.31
C ASP A 143 -19.76 -1.79 -11.09
N ALA A 144 -18.50 -1.48 -10.76
CA ALA A 144 -18.18 -0.57 -9.67
C ALA A 144 -18.62 0.88 -9.99
N PRO A 145 -19.17 1.61 -9.00
CA PRO A 145 -19.53 3.02 -9.21
C PRO A 145 -18.30 3.87 -9.57
N GLU A 146 -18.48 4.84 -10.46
CA GLU A 146 -17.41 5.73 -10.88
C GLU A 146 -16.83 6.52 -9.69
N GLY A 147 -15.50 6.51 -9.54
CA GLY A 147 -14.81 7.22 -8.46
C GLY A 147 -14.97 6.61 -7.06
N ALA A 148 -15.56 5.43 -6.94
CA ALA A 148 -15.69 4.73 -5.67
C ALA A 148 -14.35 4.18 -5.15
N ILE A 149 -14.28 3.99 -3.84
CA ILE A 149 -13.29 3.09 -3.21
C ILE A 149 -14.04 1.83 -2.77
N MET A 150 -13.52 0.67 -3.17
CA MET A 150 -14.06 -0.63 -2.79
C MET A 150 -13.53 -1.03 -1.42
N LEU A 151 -14.42 -1.24 -0.47
CA LEU A 151 -14.11 -1.88 0.80
C LEU A 151 -14.33 -3.38 0.65
N PHE A 152 -13.41 -4.20 1.15
CA PHE A 152 -13.55 -5.66 1.07
C PHE A 152 -13.05 -6.38 2.32
N THR A 153 -13.68 -7.49 2.68
CA THR A 153 -13.28 -8.33 3.82
C THR A 153 -12.43 -9.52 3.37
N PRO A 154 -11.73 -10.20 4.30
CA PRO A 154 -11.08 -11.49 4.00
C PRO A 154 -12.04 -12.58 3.54
N SER A 155 -13.33 -12.50 3.93
CA SER A 155 -14.38 -13.42 3.48
C SER A 155 -14.88 -13.13 2.06
N GLY A 156 -14.47 -12.00 1.46
CA GLY A 156 -14.84 -11.60 0.10
C GLY A 156 -16.11 -10.77 0.01
N GLU A 157 -16.64 -10.27 1.12
CA GLU A 157 -17.74 -9.30 1.12
C GLU A 157 -17.23 -7.95 0.61
N VAL A 158 -18.04 -7.24 -0.17
CA VAL A 158 -17.66 -6.00 -0.84
C VAL A 158 -18.71 -4.92 -0.61
N SER A 159 -18.25 -3.70 -0.37
CA SER A 159 -19.05 -2.48 -0.41
C SER A 159 -18.26 -1.34 -1.07
N TYR A 160 -18.92 -0.21 -1.33
CA TYR A 160 -18.31 0.94 -1.99
C TYR A 160 -18.60 2.22 -1.22
N ILE A 161 -17.63 3.14 -1.22
CA ILE A 161 -17.74 4.46 -0.60
C ILE A 161 -17.37 5.60 -1.56
#